data_AF-A0A7Y8EFA6-F1
#
_entry.id   AF-A0A7Y8EFA6-F1
#
_cell.length_a   1.000
_cell.length_b   1.000
_cell.length_c   1.000
_cell.angle_alpha   90.00
_cell.angle_beta   90.00
_cell.angle_gamma   90.00
#
_symmetry.space_group_name_H-M   'P 1'
#
loop_
_entity.id
_entity.type
_entity.pdbx_description
1 polymer ?
#
loop_
_entity_poly.entity_id
_entity_poly.type
_entity_poly.pdbx_seq_one_letter_code
_entity_poly.pdbx_strand_id
1 'polypeptide(L)' 'MLSEITIAHLYIPPFLLYVGVAALVYALLERILRRWLDWTWHPSLARFFVSLIVLSTLVLTF' A
#
# COMPACT_ATOMS: atom_id res chain seq x y z
N MET A 1 -11.28 3.22 -18.87
CA MET A 1 -12.15 4.16 -18.13
C MET A 1 -11.77 4.04 -16.67
N LEU A 2 -11.31 5.12 -16.04
CA LEU A 2 -11.05 5.14 -14.60
C LEU A 2 -12.41 4.89 -13.92
N SER A 3 -12.53 3.77 -13.22
CA SER A 3 -13.76 3.38 -12.53
C SER A 3 -14.15 4.48 -11.54
N GLU A 4 -15.21 5.23 -11.82
CA GLU A 4 -15.71 6.27 -10.92
C GLU A 4 -16.41 5.58 -9.74
N ILE A 5 -15.70 5.50 -8.60
CA ILE A 5 -16.23 4.85 -7.40
C ILE A 5 -16.90 5.92 -6.54
N THR A 6 -18.23 5.92 -6.53
CA THR A 6 -19.05 6.76 -5.65
C THR A 6 -19.58 5.93 -4.49
N ILE A 7 -19.23 6.33 -3.26
CA ILE A 7 -19.74 5.72 -2.03
C ILE A 7 -20.52 6.79 -1.28
N ALA A 8 -21.79 6.54 -0.95
CA ALA A 8 -22.64 7.49 -0.20
C ALA A 8 -22.65 8.92 -0.80
N HIS A 9 -22.72 9.05 -2.13
CA HIS A 9 -22.64 10.31 -2.88
C HIS A 9 -21.31 11.08 -2.75
N LEU A 10 -20.28 10.48 -2.14
CA LEU A 10 -18.93 11.01 -2.12
C LEU A 10 -18.11 10.36 -3.25
N TYR A 11 -17.59 11.20 -4.15
CA TYR A 11 -16.62 10.75 -5.14
C TYR A 11 -15.31 10.41 -4.45
N ILE A 12 -14.91 9.14 -4.52
CA ILE A 12 -13.61 8.71 -4.00
C ILE A 12 -12.73 8.38 -5.20
N PRO A 13 -11.63 9.13 -5.41
CA PRO A 13 -10.65 8.78 -6.41
C PRO A 13 -10.16 7.34 -6.20
N PRO A 14 -10.08 6.51 -7.27
CA PRO A 14 -9.57 5.14 -7.18
C PRO A 14 -8.21 5.06 -6.49
N PHE A 15 -7.37 6.07 -6.70
CA PHE A 15 -6.07 6.21 -6.03
C PHE A 15 -6.17 6.20 -4.50
N LEU A 16 -7.15 6.89 -3.90
CA LEU A 16 -7.30 6.91 -2.44
C LEU A 16 -7.68 5.54 -1.89
N LEU A 17 -8.48 4.78 -2.63
CA LEU A 17 -8.79 3.39 -2.28
C LEU A 17 -7.55 2.51 -2.37
N TYR A 18 -6.75 2.64 -3.45
CA TYR A 18 -5.50 1.88 -3.57
C TYR A 18 -4.52 2.22 -2.46
N VAL A 19 -4.38 3.49 -2.08
CA VAL A 19 -3.53 3.90 -0.95
C VAL A 19 -4.05 3.31 0.37
N GLY A 20 -5.37 3.35 0.60
CA GLY A 20 -5.97 2.76 1.80
C GLY A 20 -5.74 1.25 1.90
N VAL A 21 -5.96 0.52 0.80
CA VAL A 21 -5.71 -0.93 0.72
C VAL A 21 -4.21 -1.22 0.86
N ALA A 22 -3.35 -0.45 0.20
CA ALA A 22 -1.90 -0.59 0.29
C ALA A 22 -1.40 -0.40 1.73
N ALA A 23 -1.94 0.57 2.47
CA ALA A 23 -1.59 0.80 3.87
C ALA A 23 -1.98 -0.39 4.76
N LEU A 24 -3.16 -0.98 4.55
CA LEU A 24 -3.57 -2.19 5.28
C LEU A 24 -2.68 -3.40 4.98
N VAL A 25 -2.40 -3.64 3.70
CA VAL A 25 -1.51 -4.74 3.27
C VAL A 25 -0.10 -4.53 3.81
N TYR A 26 0.43 -3.32 3.74
CA TYR A 26 1.72 -2.95 4.30
C TYR A 26 1.75 -3.17 5.82
N ALA A 27 0.73 -2.77 6.57
CA ALA A 27 0.69 -2.99 8.01
C ALA A 27 0.71 -4.48 8.39
N LEU A 28 0.06 -5.33 7.58
CA LEU A 28 0.07 -6.78 7.76
C LEU A 28 1.46 -7.37 7.47
N LEU A 29 2.07 -6.96 6.35
CA LEU A 29 3.42 -7.35 5.95
C LEU A 29 4.45 -6.89 6.97
N GLU A 30 4.34 -5.65 7.47
CA GLU A 30 5.24 -5.11 8.49
C GLU A 30 5.20 -5.99 9.74
N ARG A 31 4.02 -6.43 10.21
CA ARG A 31 3.93 -7.31 11.37
C ARG A 31 4.65 -8.66 11.17
N ILE A 32 4.52 -9.25 9.99
CA ILE A 32 5.11 -10.56 9.68
C ILE A 32 6.63 -10.43 9.46
N LEU A 33 7.04 -9.41 8.71
CA LEU A 33 8.43 -9.21 8.33
C LEU A 33 9.19 -8.29 9.30
N ARG A 34 8.58 -7.80 10.39
CA ARG A 34 9.20 -6.83 11.33
C ARG A 34 10.62 -7.20 11.70
N ARG A 35 10.82 -8.46 12.12
CA ARG A 35 12.12 -8.97 12.54
C ARG A 35 13.16 -9.00 11.41
N TRP A 36 12.72 -9.18 10.17
CA TRP A 36 13.57 -9.16 8.97
C TRP A 36 13.87 -7.72 8.54
N LEU A 37 12.88 -6.82 8.56
CA LEU A 37 13.09 -5.40 8.25
C LEU A 37 14.02 -4.75 9.28
N ASP A 38 13.88 -5.08 10.56
CA ASP A 38 14.74 -4.56 11.63
C ASP A 38 16.18 -5.11 11.56
N TRP A 39 16.39 -6.25 10.89
CA TRP A 39 17.71 -6.82 10.62
C TRP A 39 18.41 -6.22 9.39
N THR A 40 17.71 -5.39 8.63
CA THR A 40 18.27 -4.77 7.43
C THR A 40 19.13 -3.56 7.81
N TRP A 41 20.22 -3.31 7.07
CA TRP A 41 21.15 -2.21 7.34
C TRP A 41 20.46 -0.84 7.51
N HIS A 42 19.42 -0.56 6.71
CA HIS A 42 18.57 0.63 6.85
C HIS A 42 17.08 0.26 6.89
N PRO A 43 16.49 0.05 8.09
CA PRO A 43 15.12 -0.44 8.23
C PRO A 43 14.08 0.53 7.64
N SER A 44 14.31 1.85 7.72
CA SER A 44 13.43 2.87 7.13
C SER A 44 13.39 2.79 5.60
N LEU A 45 14.54 2.58 4.97
CA LEU A 45 14.67 2.45 3.52
C LEU A 45 13.97 1.18 3.01
N ALA A 46 14.13 0.06 3.73
CA ALA A 46 13.45 -1.19 3.42
C ALA A 46 11.92 -1.04 3.52
N ARG A 47 11.41 -0.40 4.59
CA ARG A 47 9.97 -0.10 4.76
C ARG A 47 9.41 0.71 3.59
N PHE A 48 10.16 1.74 3.15
CA PHE A 48 9.79 2.55 2.00
C PHE A 48 9.66 1.73 0.71
N PHE A 49 10.66 0.90 0.39
CA PHE A 49 10.60 0.04 -0.80
C PHE A 49 9.45 -0.97 -0.75
N VAL A 50 9.19 -1.58 0.40
CA VAL A 50 8.04 -2.50 0.54
C VAL A 50 6.72 -1.77 0.31
N SER A 51 6.55 -0.56 0.86
CA SER A 51 5.35 0.24 0.62
C SER A 51 5.18 0.62 -0.85
N LEU A 52 6.27 0.96 -1.54
CA LEU A 52 6.28 1.26 -2.97
C LEU A 52 5.90 0.05 -3.81
N ILE A 53 6.44 -1.14 -3.49
CA ILE A 53 6.11 -2.39 -4.19
C ILE A 53 4.62 -2.69 -4.04
N VAL A 54 4.09 -2.66 -2.82
CA VAL A 54 2.66 -2.93 -2.55
C VAL A 54 1.77 -1.95 -3.32
N LEU A 55 2.06 -0.65 -3.24
CA LEU A 55 1.29 0.37 -3.95
C LEU A 55 1.38 0.17 -5.47
N SER A 56 2.58 -0.09 -5.99
CA SER A 56 2.80 -0.30 -7.43
C SER A 56 2.07 -1.54 -7.94
N THR A 57 2.10 -2.64 -7.21
CA THR A 57 1.36 -3.86 -7.57
C THR A 57 -0.15 -3.61 -7.61
N LEU A 58 -0.70 -2.90 -6.62
CA LEU A 58 -2.11 -2.53 -6.60
C LEU A 58 -2.50 -1.65 -7.79
N VAL A 59 -1.70 -0.62 -8.09
CA VAL A 59 -1.97 0.30 -9.22
C VAL A 59 -1.80 -0.39 -10.58
N LEU A 60 -0.84 -1.31 -10.73
CA LEU A 60 -0.59 -2.00 -12.00
C LEU A 60 -1.58 -3.13 -12.27
N THR A 61 -2.21 -3.68 -11.22
CA THR A 61 -3.17 -4.80 -11.34
C THR A 61 -4.61 -4.32 -11.59
N PHE A 62 -4.95 -3.08 -11.20
CA PHE A 62 -6.31 -2.54 -11.23
C PHE A 62 -6.41 -1.19 -11.96
#